data_AF-A0A089P3L8-F1
#
_entry.id   AF-A0A089P3L8-F1
#
_cell.length_a   1.000
_cell.length_b   1.000
_cell.length_c   1.000
_cell.angle_alpha   90.00
_cell.angle_beta   90.00
_cell.angle_gamma   90.00
#
_symmetry.space_group_name_H-M   'P 1'
#
loop_
_entity.id
_entity.type
_entity.pdbx_description
1 polymer ?
#
loop_
_entity_poly.entity_id
_entity_poly.type
_entity_poly.pdbx_seq_one_letter_code
_entity_poly.pdbx_strand_id
1 'polypeptide(L)' 'MTDLCGSRLPDGAPMRAHAERVALALMERVVERFDWSGWQVEVYDAKGRRVWIRAFPDVNVDTRAA' A
#
# COMPACT_ATOMS: atom_id res chain seq x y z
N MET A 1 10.80 9.31 -7.90
CA MET A 1 10.66 9.14 -6.44
C MET A 1 11.89 8.38 -5.96
N THR A 2 12.30 8.52 -4.71
CA THR A 2 13.48 7.82 -4.19
C THR A 2 13.04 6.92 -3.05
N ASP A 3 13.51 5.68 -3.02
CA ASP A 3 13.29 4.78 -1.89
C ASP A 3 14.12 5.21 -0.66
N LEU A 4 13.96 4.48 0.45
CA LEU A 4 14.71 4.73 1.69
C LEU A 4 16.22 4.46 1.56
N CYS A 5 16.65 3.73 0.53
CA CYS A 5 18.05 3.44 0.23
C CYS A 5 18.68 4.47 -0.72
N GLY A 6 17.93 5.46 -1.20
CA GLY A 6 18.42 6.45 -2.15
C GLY A 6 18.30 6.04 -3.62
N SER A 7 17.69 4.89 -3.92
CA SER A 7 17.48 4.42 -5.29
C SER A 7 16.34 5.18 -5.95
N ARG A 8 16.55 5.67 -7.17
CA ARG A 8 15.46 6.26 -7.97
C ARG A 8 14.52 5.17 -8.44
N LEU A 9 13.26 5.28 -8.02
CA LEU A 9 12.16 4.55 -8.63
C LEU A 9 11.74 5.29 -9.90
N PRO A 10 11.70 4.59 -11.06
CA PRO A 10 11.39 5.19 -12.37
C PRO A 10 9.98 5.79 -12.39
N ASP A 11 9.04 5.15 -11.68
CA ASP A 11 7.70 5.65 -11.41
C ASP A 11 7.21 5.18 -10.02
N GLY A 12 5.96 5.49 -9.67
CA GLY A 12 5.37 5.09 -8.40
C GLY A 12 4.83 3.66 -8.33
N ALA A 13 4.84 2.88 -9.42
CA ALA A 13 4.20 1.56 -9.47
C ALA A 13 4.82 0.55 -8.50
N PRO A 14 6.16 0.43 -8.35
CA PRO A 14 6.75 -0.49 -7.37
C PRO A 14 6.35 -0.16 -5.93
N MET A 15 6.29 1.13 -5.60
CA MET A 15 5.84 1.61 -4.29
C MET A 15 4.36 1.27 -4.04
N ARG A 16 3.48 1.54 -5.02
CA ARG A 16 2.05 1.21 -4.90
C ARG A 16 1.85 -0.29 -4.69
N ALA A 17 2.51 -1.12 -5.50
CA ALA A 17 2.43 -2.58 -5.36
C ALA A 17 2.95 -3.07 -4.00
N HIS A 18 4.01 -2.46 -3.47
CA HIS A 18 4.49 -2.79 -2.13
C HIS A 18 3.50 -2.39 -1.04
N ALA A 19 2.94 -1.18 -1.11
CA ALA A 19 1.95 -0.69 -0.16
C ALA A 19 0.68 -1.56 -0.14
N GLU A 20 0.23 -2.01 -1.31
CA GLU A 20 -0.91 -2.93 -1.45
C GLU A 20 -0.61 -4.30 -0.82
N ARG A 21 0.57 -4.86 -1.05
CA ARG A 21 0.96 -6.13 -0.39
C ARG A 21 0.98 -6.04 1.12
N VAL A 22 1.45 -4.93 1.69
CA VAL A 22 1.45 -4.72 3.15
C VAL A 22 0.02 -4.65 3.67
N ALA A 23 -0.87 -3.94 2.98
CA ALA A 23 -2.27 -3.84 3.35
C ALA A 23 -2.98 -5.19 3.31
N LEU A 24 -2.79 -5.98 2.24
CA LEU A 24 -3.33 -7.34 2.14
C LEU A 24 -2.83 -8.24 3.28
N ALA A 25 -1.52 -8.24 3.55
CA ALA A 25 -0.96 -9.04 4.63
C ALA A 25 -1.48 -8.63 6.02
N LEU A 26 -1.84 -7.35 6.21
CA LEU A 26 -2.50 -6.88 7.42
C LEU A 26 -3.94 -7.40 7.49
N MET A 27 -4.70 -7.26 6.41
CA MET A 27 -6.09 -7.74 6.32
C MET A 27 -6.19 -9.25 6.57
N GLU A 28 -5.28 -10.04 5.99
CA GLU A 28 -5.24 -11.50 6.15
C GLU A 28 -4.93 -11.95 7.58
N ARG A 29 -4.15 -11.17 8.33
CA ARG A 29 -3.79 -11.48 9.72
C ARG A 29 -4.90 -11.17 10.72
N VAL A 30 -5.80 -10.25 10.39
CA VAL A 30 -6.94 -9.92 11.24
C VAL A 30 -8.09 -10.85 10.86
N VAL A 31 -8.16 -11.97 11.59
CA VAL A 31 -9.09 -13.10 11.33
C VAL A 31 -10.52 -12.87 11.82
N GLU A 32 -10.77 -11.88 12.67
CA GLU A 32 -12.13 -11.50 13.08
C GLU A 32 -12.79 -10.58 12.04
N ARG A 33 -14.13 -10.49 12.05
CA ARG A 33 -14.91 -9.60 11.17
C ARG A 33 -14.61 -8.13 11.50
N PHE A 34 -13.49 -7.66 10.98
CA PHE A 34 -13.07 -6.28 11.08
C PHE A 34 -13.59 -5.51 9.86
N ASP A 35 -14.27 -4.41 10.12
CA ASP A 35 -14.77 -3.55 9.05
C ASP A 35 -13.66 -2.62 8.54
N TRP A 36 -13.15 -2.95 7.36
CA TRP A 36 -12.11 -2.17 6.68
C TRP A 36 -12.65 -0.98 5.90
N SER A 37 -13.97 -0.75 5.85
CA SER A 37 -14.58 0.30 5.02
C SER A 37 -14.14 1.72 5.39
N GLY A 38 -13.79 1.95 6.66
CA GLY A 38 -13.25 3.22 7.16
C GLY A 38 -11.72 3.35 7.09
N TRP A 39 -11.01 2.37 6.51
CA TRP A 39 -9.56 2.27 6.55
C TRP A 39 -8.90 2.59 5.21
N GLN A 40 -7.71 3.19 5.26
CA GLN A 40 -6.93 3.56 4.09
C GLN A 40 -5.42 3.37 4.32
N VAL A 41 -4.70 3.09 3.24
CA VAL A 41 -3.25 3.05 3.17
C VAL A 41 -2.77 4.42 2.72
N GLU A 42 -1.82 4.99 3.44
CA GLU A 42 -1.16 6.23 3.06
C GLU A 42 0.34 6.00 2.94
N VAL A 43 0.95 6.51 1.87
CA VAL A 43 2.40 6.48 1.69
C VAL A 43 2.93 7.90 1.70
N TYR A 44 4.00 8.09 2.44
CA TYR A 44 4.68 9.36 2.63
C TYR A 44 6.09 9.29 2.06
N ASP A 45 6.56 10.39 1.47
CA ASP A 45 7.96 10.52 1.13
C ASP A 45 8.83 10.81 2.36
N ALA A 46 10.15 10.82 2.17
CA ALA A 46 11.12 11.08 3.24
C ALA A 46 11.00 12.48 3.88
N LYS A 47 10.23 13.40 3.28
CA LYS A 47 9.94 14.74 3.82
C LYS A 47 8.61 14.78 4.58
N GLY A 48 7.94 13.64 4.74
CA GLY A 48 6.63 13.54 5.37
C GLY A 48 5.49 14.05 4.49
N ARG A 49 5.69 14.20 3.17
CA ARG A 49 4.61 14.58 2.25
C ARG A 49 3.87 13.33 1.82
N ARG A 50 2.54 13.35 1.89
CA ARG A 50 1.71 12.26 1.37
C ARG A 50 1.83 12.19 -0.15
N VAL A 51 2.29 11.06 -0.65
CA VAL A 51 2.50 10.82 -2.09
C VAL A 51 1.47 9.87 -2.69
N TRP A 52 0.77 9.09 -1.85
CA TRP A 52 -0.27 8.18 -2.30
C TRP A 52 -1.22 7.82 -1.17
N ILE A 53 -2.47 7.55 -1.54
CA ILE A 53 -3.55 7.14 -0.65
C ILE A 53 -4.45 6.14 -1.37
N ARG A 54 -4.92 5.10 -0.67
CA ARG A 54 -5.89 4.13 -1.20
C ARG A 54 -6.75 3.56 -0.09
N ALA A 55 -8.06 3.45 -0.30
CA ALA A 55 -8.93 2.80 0.66
C ALA A 55 -8.64 1.29 0.70
N PHE A 56 -8.74 0.65 1.87
CA PHE A 56 -8.54 -0.79 2.02
C PHE A 56 -9.49 -1.62 1.13
N PRO A 57 -10.79 -1.28 0.98
CA PRO A 57 -11.69 -1.99 0.07
C PRO A 57 -11.26 -1.95 -1.41
N ASP A 58 -10.47 -0.94 -1.79
CA ASP A 58 -9.97 -0.83 -3.16
C ASP A 58 -8.67 -1.60 -3.37
N VAL A 59 -7.93 -1.98 -2.31
CA VAL A 59 -6.65 -2.69 -2.45
C VAL A 59 -6.86 -3.97 -3.27
N ASN A 60 -6.16 -4.06 -4.41
CA ASN A 60 -6.45 -5.06 -5.42
C ASN A 60 -5.99 -6.46 -4.95
N VAL A 61 -6.94 -7.38 -4.78
CA VAL A 61 -6.70 -8.79 -4.40
C VAL A 61 -6.28 -9.63 -5.62
N ASP A 62 -6.44 -9.13 -6.85
CA ASP A 62 -6.25 -9.92 -8.09
C ASP A 62 -4.79 -10.18 -8.48
N THR A 63 -3.80 -9.57 -7.82
CA THR A 63 -2.38 -9.86 -8.10
C THR A 63 -1.89 -11.23 -7.60
N ARG A 64 -2.78 -12.08 -7.05
CA ARG A 64 -2.45 -13.48 -6.74
C ARG A 64 -2.62 -14.43 -7.93
N ALA A 65 -3.00 -13.93 -9.10
CA ALA A 65 -3.14 -14.69 -10.34
C ALA A 65 -2.37 -14.03 -11.50
N ALA A 66 -1.04 -14.00 -11.42
CA ALA A 66 -0.15 -13.82 -12.57
C ALA A 66 1.21 -14.46 -12.29
#